data_AF-A0A396R1C3-F1
#
_entry.id   AF-A0A396R1C3-F1
#
_cell.length_a   1.000
_cell.length_b   1.000
_cell.length_c   1.000
_cell.angle_alpha   90.00
_cell.angle_beta   90.00
_cell.angle_gamma   90.00
#
_symmetry.space_group_name_H-M   'P 1'
#
loop_
_entity.id
_entity.type
_entity.pdbx_description
1 polymer ?
#
loop_
_entity_poly.entity_id
_entity_poly.type
_entity_poly.pdbx_seq_one_letter_code
_entity_poly.pdbx_strand_id
1 'polypeptide(L)'
;MILLPICGFGMILVLFWKKKVEKRLFFLVLCGNLLGLALTVQEGLAGKRQEVTALERGGYGEIPEEVELEVETEDGERTGITIQIPGRQYSAEEVQKLLSEKLMELDRLILGENRSLSHIEYDLDLPSSFSDSPVTVEWSTDLPSVLNWDGTVGEAAGYAGTEVCLEGILSLQDQTEDYRRTLVVYPSPDSDNLKARLKKKTEQINEGNKSISFDLPAEINGRKITWYQKQEQTGRLCQFCPLLREGWPSSQQTEKRSRSC
;
A
#
# COMPACT_ATOMS: atom_id res chain seq x y z
N MET A 1 30.16 16.02 -37.32
CA MET A 1 31.03 16.19 -36.13
C MET A 1 32.49 15.82 -36.42
N ILE A 2 33.04 16.15 -37.61
CA ILE A 2 34.39 15.74 -38.07
C ILE A 2 35.38 16.94 -38.13
N LEU A 3 34.90 18.17 -37.92
CA LEU A 3 35.70 19.39 -38.03
C LEU A 3 36.60 19.68 -36.81
N LEU A 4 36.25 19.17 -35.63
CA LEU A 4 37.03 19.34 -34.39
C LEU A 4 38.46 18.75 -34.42
N PRO A 5 38.71 17.52 -34.91
CA PRO A 5 40.06 16.95 -34.94
C PRO A 5 41.01 17.65 -35.93
N ILE A 6 40.49 18.19 -37.03
CA ILE A 6 41.30 18.88 -38.06
C ILE A 6 41.83 20.22 -37.51
N CYS A 7 40.98 20.97 -36.80
CA CYS A 7 41.39 22.22 -36.14
C CYS A 7 42.39 21.98 -35.00
N GLY A 8 42.21 20.91 -34.22
CA GLY A 8 43.14 20.51 -33.16
C GLY A 8 44.54 20.19 -33.70
N PHE A 9 44.61 19.38 -34.76
CA PHE A 9 45.87 19.00 -35.41
C PHE A 9 46.63 20.21 -35.97
N GLY A 10 45.93 21.15 -36.62
CA GLY A 10 46.50 22.40 -37.13
C GLY A 10 47.07 23.29 -36.03
N MET A 11 46.36 23.42 -34.90
CA MET A 11 46.84 24.21 -33.76
C MET A 11 48.08 23.57 -33.10
N ILE A 12 48.12 22.24 -33.00
CA ILE A 12 49.26 21.50 -32.42
C ILE A 12 50.50 21.60 -33.32
N LEU A 13 50.35 21.53 -34.64
CA LEU A 13 51.44 21.76 -35.59
C LEU A 13 52.01 23.18 -35.47
N VAL A 14 51.16 24.19 -35.30
CA VAL A 14 51.59 25.59 -35.09
C VAL A 14 52.34 25.74 -33.75
N LEU A 15 51.88 25.09 -32.67
CA LEU A 15 52.55 25.11 -31.36
C LEU A 15 53.90 24.38 -31.37
N PHE A 16 54.01 23.29 -32.14
CA PHE A 16 55.25 22.54 -32.37
C PHE A 16 56.25 23.34 -33.20
N TRP A 17 55.81 23.97 -34.29
CA TRP A 17 56.65 24.88 -35.11
C TRP A 17 57.16 26.08 -34.31
N LYS A 18 56.34 26.60 -33.38
CA LYS A 18 56.74 27.66 -32.45
C LYS A 18 57.65 27.18 -31.30
N LYS A 19 58.14 25.93 -31.31
CA LYS A 19 58.98 25.30 -30.26
C LYS A 19 58.41 25.40 -28.83
N LYS A 20 57.11 25.62 -28.69
CA LYS A 20 56.45 25.81 -27.38
C LYS A 20 56.14 24.50 -26.65
N VAL A 21 56.34 23.36 -27.31
CA VAL A 21 55.95 22.03 -26.82
C VAL A 21 57.11 21.05 -26.99
N GLU A 22 57.41 20.28 -25.95
CA GLU A 22 58.44 19.25 -26.00
C GLU A 22 58.06 18.11 -26.96
N LYS A 23 59.07 17.52 -27.62
CA LYS A 23 58.87 16.44 -28.59
C LYS A 23 58.09 15.25 -28.00
N ARG A 24 58.33 14.93 -26.73
CA ARG A 24 57.64 13.83 -26.02
C ARG A 24 56.13 14.10 -25.89
N LEU A 25 55.75 15.34 -25.59
CA LEU A 25 54.35 15.74 -25.48
C LEU A 25 53.67 15.78 -26.85
N PHE A 26 54.37 16.24 -27.89
CA PHE A 26 53.86 16.21 -29.26
C PHE A 26 53.57 14.79 -29.76
N PHE A 27 54.51 13.85 -29.55
CA PHE A 27 54.31 12.44 -29.93
C PHE A 27 53.15 11.81 -29.15
N LEU A 28 53.01 12.12 -27.87
CA LEU A 28 51.92 11.60 -27.04
C LEU A 28 50.54 12.06 -27.57
N VAL A 29 50.41 13.34 -27.91
CA VAL A 29 49.17 13.89 -28.48
C VAL A 29 48.89 13.34 -29.88
N LEU A 30 49.92 13.18 -30.72
CA LEU A 30 49.78 12.58 -32.06
C LEU A 30 49.27 11.13 -31.97
N CYS A 31 49.87 10.32 -31.10
CA CYS A 31 49.45 8.95 -30.87
C CYS A 31 48.00 8.88 -30.35
N GLY A 32 47.59 9.79 -29.46
CA GLY A 32 46.21 9.88 -28.99
C GLY A 32 45.21 10.17 -30.10
N ASN A 33 45.54 11.07 -31.04
CA ASN A 33 44.69 11.38 -32.19
C ASN A 33 44.62 10.21 -33.19
N LEU A 34 45.75 9.56 -33.46
CA LEU A 34 45.81 8.38 -34.33
C LEU A 34 45.02 7.20 -33.75
N LEU A 35 45.10 6.99 -32.44
CA LEU A 35 44.31 5.97 -31.74
C LEU A 35 42.82 6.30 -31.77
N GLY A 36 42.45 7.57 -31.54
CA GLY A 36 41.06 8.02 -31.67
C GLY A 36 40.51 7.80 -33.07
N LEU A 37 41.30 8.15 -34.11
CA LEU A 37 40.94 7.90 -35.50
C LEU A 37 40.78 6.40 -35.79
N ALA A 38 41.70 5.57 -35.28
CA ALA A 38 41.66 4.12 -35.45
C ALA A 38 40.39 3.51 -34.81
N LEU A 39 40.00 3.96 -33.61
CA LEU A 39 38.76 3.52 -32.96
C LEU A 39 37.52 3.95 -33.75
N THR A 40 37.50 5.18 -34.27
CA THR A 40 36.37 5.69 -35.07
C THR A 40 36.22 4.90 -36.38
N VAL A 41 37.35 4.57 -37.02
CA VAL A 41 37.39 3.74 -38.24
C VAL A 41 37.01 2.30 -37.91
N GLN A 42 37.44 1.77 -36.76
CA GLN A 42 37.07 0.44 -36.31
C GLN A 42 35.58 0.33 -36.03
N GLU A 43 34.94 1.31 -35.40
CA GLU A 43 33.48 1.33 -35.21
C GLU A 43 32.73 1.41 -36.56
N GLY A 44 33.22 2.26 -37.48
CA GLY A 44 32.64 2.36 -38.83
C GLY A 44 32.83 1.11 -39.70
N LEU A 45 33.93 0.37 -39.53
CA LEU A 45 34.21 -0.89 -40.24
C LEU A 45 33.63 -2.13 -39.52
N ALA A 46 33.51 -2.09 -38.20
CA ALA A 46 32.95 -3.14 -37.36
C ALA A 46 31.43 -3.07 -37.23
N GLY A 47 30.80 -2.02 -37.77
CA GLY A 47 29.41 -2.04 -38.21
C GLY A 47 29.20 -3.04 -39.34
N LYS A 48 29.55 -4.32 -39.12
CA LYS A 48 29.13 -5.44 -39.95
C LYS A 48 27.62 -5.49 -39.80
N ARG A 49 26.94 -5.05 -40.86
CA ARG A 49 25.51 -5.16 -41.02
C ARG A 49 25.14 -6.63 -40.81
N GLN A 50 24.48 -6.91 -39.70
CA GLN A 50 23.94 -8.23 -39.44
C GLN A 50 22.51 -8.23 -39.94
N GLU A 51 22.20 -9.22 -40.76
CA GLU A 51 20.82 -9.50 -41.14
C GLU A 51 20.06 -9.92 -39.88
N VAL A 52 18.96 -9.24 -39.60
CA VAL A 52 18.08 -9.53 -38.46
C VAL A 52 16.78 -10.08 -39.03
N THR A 53 16.52 -11.36 -38.78
CA THR A 53 15.31 -12.06 -39.24
C THR A 53 14.20 -12.09 -38.17
N ALA A 54 14.57 -11.88 -36.90
CA ALA A 54 13.66 -11.83 -35.77
C ALA A 54 14.17 -10.90 -34.68
N LEU A 55 13.24 -10.26 -33.97
CA LEU A 55 13.51 -9.41 -32.83
C LEU A 55 12.87 -10.03 -31.59
N GLU A 56 13.56 -9.94 -30.46
CA GLU A 56 12.99 -10.38 -29.19
C GLU A 56 11.90 -9.42 -28.75
N ARG A 57 10.77 -9.97 -28.31
CA ARG A 57 9.73 -9.20 -27.65
C ARG A 57 10.12 -8.95 -26.20
N GLY A 58 9.77 -7.77 -25.70
CA GLY A 58 9.82 -7.42 -24.28
C GLY A 58 9.05 -8.40 -23.40
N GLY A 59 9.16 -8.21 -22.08
CA GLY A 59 8.51 -9.00 -21.05
C GLY A 59 6.97 -9.03 -21.15
N TYR A 60 6.35 -9.84 -20.29
CA TYR A 60 4.89 -9.91 -20.21
C TYR A 60 4.30 -8.59 -19.70
N GLY A 61 3.31 -8.05 -20.41
CA GLY A 61 2.64 -6.80 -20.02
C GLY A 61 3.48 -5.54 -20.21
N GLU A 62 4.64 -5.63 -20.86
CA GLU A 62 5.43 -4.45 -21.22
C GLU A 62 4.80 -3.67 -22.38
N ILE A 63 4.97 -2.34 -22.33
CA ILE A 63 4.52 -1.42 -23.36
C ILE A 63 5.25 -1.75 -24.68
N PRO A 64 4.60 -1.63 -25.86
CA PRO A 64 5.25 -1.86 -27.13
C PRO A 64 6.55 -1.04 -27.28
N GLU A 65 7.61 -1.70 -27.73
CA GLU A 65 8.91 -1.09 -27.99
C GLU A 65 8.98 -0.59 -29.43
N GLU A 66 9.46 0.64 -29.65
CA GLU A 66 9.74 1.18 -30.97
C GLU A 66 11.17 0.85 -31.38
N VAL A 67 11.32 0.06 -32.45
CA VAL A 67 12.63 -0.32 -32.98
C VAL A 67 12.82 0.25 -34.38
N GLU A 68 13.89 1.01 -34.57
CA GLU A 68 14.32 1.51 -35.88
C GLU A 68 15.13 0.43 -36.61
N LEU A 69 14.71 0.11 -37.83
CA LEU A 69 15.35 -0.87 -38.70
C LEU A 69 15.64 -0.24 -40.06
N GLU A 70 16.66 -0.76 -40.73
CA GLU A 70 16.98 -0.40 -42.11
C GLU A 70 16.67 -1.59 -43.02
N VAL A 71 15.82 -1.37 -44.02
CA VAL A 71 15.47 -2.38 -45.03
C VAL A 71 16.21 -2.04 -46.33
N GLU A 72 16.77 -3.06 -46.98
CA GLU A 72 17.34 -2.95 -48.34
C GLU A 72 16.54 -3.86 -49.28
N THR A 73 16.08 -3.31 -50.40
CA THR A 73 15.40 -4.06 -51.46
C THR A 73 16.40 -4.72 -52.41
N GLU A 74 15.95 -5.66 -53.24
CA GLU A 74 16.81 -6.30 -54.26
C GLU A 74 17.43 -5.29 -55.23
N ASP A 75 16.74 -4.16 -55.48
CA ASP A 75 17.21 -3.05 -56.32
C ASP A 75 18.26 -2.16 -55.65
N GLY A 76 18.61 -2.43 -54.38
CA GLY A 76 19.59 -1.67 -53.59
C GLY A 76 19.05 -0.38 -52.96
N GLU A 77 17.74 -0.14 -53.00
CA GLU A 77 17.10 0.98 -52.30
C GLU A 77 17.08 0.70 -50.80
N ARG A 78 17.44 1.73 -50.00
CA ARG A 78 17.50 1.63 -48.54
C ARG A 78 16.51 2.57 -47.89
N THR A 79 15.75 2.06 -46.94
CA THR A 79 14.76 2.85 -46.22
C THR A 79 14.77 2.49 -44.74
N GLY A 80 14.81 3.51 -43.89
CA GLY A 80 14.60 3.36 -42.45
C GLY A 80 13.11 3.22 -42.16
N ILE A 81 12.74 2.24 -41.35
CA ILE A 81 11.39 2.02 -40.87
C ILE A 81 11.41 1.85 -39.35
N THR A 82 10.42 2.43 -38.68
CA THR A 82 10.18 2.19 -37.25
C THR A 82 9.07 1.16 -37.12
N ILE A 83 9.33 0.08 -36.40
CA ILE A 83 8.35 -0.98 -36.13
C ILE A 83 8.04 -0.99 -34.63
N GLN A 84 6.76 -1.07 -34.28
CA GLN A 84 6.30 -1.28 -32.91
C GLN A 84 6.20 -2.77 -32.60
N ILE A 85 6.96 -3.24 -31.62
CA ILE A 85 7.02 -4.62 -31.19
C ILE A 85 6.22 -4.75 -29.88
N PRO A 86 5.06 -5.44 -29.89
CA PRO A 86 4.31 -5.67 -28.66
C PRO A 86 5.10 -6.59 -27.73
N GLY A 87 5.01 -6.32 -26.41
CA GLY A 87 5.48 -7.23 -25.37
C GLY A 87 4.84 -8.61 -25.46
N ARG A 88 5.38 -9.56 -24.70
CA ARG A 88 4.81 -10.93 -24.64
C ARG A 88 3.40 -10.89 -24.05
N GLN A 89 2.53 -11.74 -24.58
CA GLN A 89 1.18 -11.94 -24.09
C GLN A 89 1.02 -13.37 -23.63
N TYR A 90 0.28 -13.55 -22.53
CA TYR A 90 -0.16 -14.86 -22.08
C TYR A 90 -1.15 -15.45 -23.09
N SER A 91 -1.13 -16.77 -23.24
CA SER A 91 -2.22 -17.48 -23.90
C SER A 91 -3.52 -17.36 -23.10
N ALA A 92 -4.67 -17.54 -23.75
CA ALA A 92 -5.96 -17.45 -23.07
C ALA A 92 -6.06 -18.48 -21.93
N GLU A 93 -5.51 -19.68 -22.15
CA GLU A 93 -5.47 -20.77 -21.17
C GLU A 93 -4.59 -20.43 -19.96
N GLU A 94 -3.45 -19.77 -20.15
CA GLU A 94 -2.58 -19.34 -19.05
C GLU A 94 -3.23 -18.23 -18.23
N VAL A 95 -3.89 -17.26 -18.88
CA VAL A 95 -4.63 -16.20 -18.17
C VAL A 95 -5.71 -16.80 -17.30
N GLN A 96 -6.55 -17.67 -17.88
CA GLN A 96 -7.63 -18.32 -17.15
C GLN A 96 -7.11 -19.13 -15.95
N LYS A 97 -5.99 -19.82 -16.14
CA LYS A 97 -5.36 -20.58 -15.06
C LYS A 97 -4.90 -19.67 -13.93
N LEU A 98 -4.19 -18.59 -14.22
CA LEU A 98 -3.71 -17.63 -13.22
C LEU A 98 -4.87 -16.95 -12.47
N LEU A 99 -5.93 -16.54 -13.19
CA LEU A 99 -7.13 -15.96 -12.58
C LEU A 99 -7.82 -16.96 -11.64
N SER A 100 -8.00 -18.21 -12.09
CA SER A 100 -8.64 -19.27 -11.30
C SER A 100 -7.83 -19.62 -10.05
N GLU A 101 -6.51 -19.73 -10.18
CA GLU A 101 -5.60 -19.98 -9.05
C GLU A 101 -5.72 -18.87 -7.99
N LYS A 102 -5.69 -17.60 -8.41
CA LYS A 102 -5.80 -16.46 -7.49
C LYS A 102 -7.19 -16.33 -6.88
N LEU A 103 -8.24 -16.65 -7.62
CA LEU A 103 -9.61 -16.67 -7.11
C LEU A 103 -9.77 -17.67 -5.94
N MET A 104 -9.12 -18.84 -6.03
CA MET A 104 -9.15 -19.85 -4.96
C MET A 104 -8.39 -19.44 -3.70
N GLU A 105 -7.35 -18.61 -3.84
CA GLU A 105 -6.56 -18.11 -2.72
C GLU A 105 -7.24 -16.92 -2.00
N LEU A 106 -8.08 -16.17 -2.72
CA LEU A 106 -8.64 -14.90 -2.30
C LEU A 106 -9.41 -14.99 -0.98
N ASP A 107 -10.26 -16.01 -0.81
CA ASP A 107 -11.07 -16.23 0.42
C ASP A 107 -10.20 -16.29 1.68
N ARG A 108 -8.97 -16.79 1.56
CA ARG A 108 -8.02 -16.88 2.68
C ARG A 108 -7.26 -15.57 2.87
N LEU A 109 -6.86 -14.92 1.78
CA LEU A 109 -6.07 -13.70 1.82
C LEU A 109 -6.86 -12.55 2.45
N ILE A 110 -8.15 -12.42 2.11
CA ILE A 110 -8.94 -11.28 2.56
C ILE A 110 -9.27 -11.25 4.05
N LEU A 111 -9.15 -12.38 4.74
CA LEU A 111 -9.55 -12.49 6.14
C LEU A 111 -8.75 -11.60 7.09
N GLY A 112 -7.48 -11.30 6.77
CA GLY A 112 -6.61 -10.54 7.66
C GLY A 112 -6.54 -11.17 9.06
N GLU A 113 -6.95 -10.42 10.09
CA GLU A 113 -7.01 -10.89 11.48
C GLU A 113 -8.28 -11.68 11.82
N ASN A 114 -9.27 -11.71 10.90
CA ASN A 114 -10.55 -12.37 11.11
C ASN A 114 -10.44 -13.89 10.92
N ARG A 115 -11.31 -14.64 11.61
CA ARG A 115 -11.32 -16.11 11.54
C ARG A 115 -12.12 -16.66 10.37
N SER A 116 -13.14 -15.93 9.92
CA SER A 116 -14.10 -16.40 8.92
C SER A 116 -14.87 -15.25 8.31
N LEU A 117 -15.27 -15.39 7.05
CA LEU A 117 -16.12 -14.41 6.32
C LEU A 117 -17.51 -14.20 6.96
N SER A 118 -17.98 -15.18 7.73
CA SER A 118 -19.23 -15.09 8.50
C SER A 118 -19.10 -14.34 9.83
N HIS A 119 -17.91 -13.85 10.19
CA HIS A 119 -17.69 -13.11 11.44
C HIS A 119 -16.50 -12.17 11.30
N ILE A 120 -16.78 -10.94 10.83
CA ILE A 120 -15.79 -9.88 10.61
C ILE A 120 -15.91 -8.82 11.69
N GLU A 121 -14.86 -8.65 12.49
CA GLU A 121 -14.76 -7.63 13.56
C GLU A 121 -13.56 -6.68 13.35
N TYR A 122 -12.60 -7.11 12.53
CA TYR A 122 -11.39 -6.37 12.19
C TYR A 122 -11.38 -6.08 10.69
N ASP A 123 -10.58 -5.09 10.29
CA ASP A 123 -10.44 -4.71 8.89
C ASP A 123 -9.99 -5.91 8.04
N LEU A 124 -10.54 -6.00 6.82
CA LEU A 124 -10.14 -6.99 5.81
C LEU A 124 -8.86 -6.54 5.11
N ASP A 125 -8.10 -7.50 4.61
CA ASP A 125 -6.94 -7.23 3.75
C ASP A 125 -7.35 -7.37 2.28
N LEU A 126 -7.66 -6.25 1.62
CA LEU A 126 -8.13 -6.23 0.24
C LEU A 126 -6.99 -5.82 -0.72
N PRO A 127 -6.20 -6.78 -1.25
CA PRO A 127 -5.11 -6.44 -2.15
C PRO A 127 -5.63 -5.97 -3.50
N SER A 128 -5.01 -4.95 -4.08
CA SER A 128 -5.25 -4.53 -5.47
C SER A 128 -4.36 -5.25 -6.49
N SER A 129 -3.29 -5.89 -6.03
CA SER A 129 -2.32 -6.63 -6.84
C SER A 129 -1.63 -7.71 -6.02
N PHE A 130 -1.14 -8.76 -6.67
CA PHE A 130 -0.36 -9.82 -6.04
C PHE A 130 1.14 -9.62 -6.26
N SER A 131 1.97 -10.00 -5.27
CA SER A 131 3.43 -9.88 -5.38
C SER A 131 4.04 -10.95 -6.29
N ASP A 132 3.36 -12.07 -6.47
CA ASP A 132 3.80 -13.25 -7.21
C ASP A 132 3.08 -13.42 -8.57
N SER A 133 2.14 -12.52 -8.91
CA SER A 133 1.30 -12.64 -10.10
C SER A 133 0.93 -11.27 -10.67
N PRO A 134 0.84 -11.13 -12.02
CA PRO A 134 0.43 -9.87 -12.66
C PRO A 134 -1.08 -9.60 -12.59
N VAL A 135 -1.86 -10.46 -11.92
CA VAL A 135 -3.30 -10.26 -11.74
C VAL A 135 -3.55 -9.04 -10.85
N THR A 136 -4.53 -8.23 -11.23
CA THR A 136 -5.03 -7.11 -10.41
C THR A 136 -6.44 -7.39 -9.90
N VAL A 137 -6.84 -6.72 -8.83
CA VAL A 137 -8.17 -6.85 -8.25
C VAL A 137 -8.77 -5.48 -7.98
N GLU A 138 -10.01 -5.28 -8.39
CA GLU A 138 -10.80 -4.10 -8.04
C GLU A 138 -11.96 -4.49 -7.13
N TRP A 139 -12.12 -3.77 -6.02
CA TRP A 139 -13.09 -4.11 -4.96
C TRP A 139 -14.28 -3.17 -4.94
N SER A 140 -15.45 -3.72 -4.63
CA SER A 140 -16.67 -2.96 -4.36
C SER A 140 -17.54 -3.65 -3.33
N THR A 141 -18.43 -2.88 -2.70
CA THR A 141 -19.27 -3.30 -1.57
C THR A 141 -20.65 -2.67 -1.73
N ASP A 142 -21.69 -3.43 -1.42
CA ASP A 142 -23.08 -2.95 -1.48
C ASP A 142 -23.42 -1.97 -0.34
N LEU A 143 -22.71 -2.07 0.80
CA LEU A 143 -22.92 -1.24 1.99
C LEU A 143 -21.62 -0.60 2.49
N PRO A 144 -21.12 0.47 1.83
CA PRO A 144 -19.89 1.18 2.22
C PRO A 144 -19.89 1.68 3.67
N SER A 145 -21.06 2.03 4.23
CA SER A 145 -21.15 2.50 5.63
C SER A 145 -20.88 1.42 6.68
N VAL A 146 -20.97 0.14 6.28
CA VAL A 146 -20.76 -1.04 7.14
C VAL A 146 -19.38 -1.64 6.89
N LEU A 147 -18.98 -1.75 5.63
CA LEU A 147 -17.65 -2.19 5.20
C LEU A 147 -17.24 -1.33 4.03
N ASN A 148 -16.15 -0.59 4.17
CA ASN A 148 -15.62 0.25 3.10
C ASN A 148 -14.97 -0.59 1.99
N TRP A 149 -14.79 0.01 0.82
CA TRP A 149 -14.17 -0.62 -0.35
C TRP A 149 -12.68 -0.94 -0.15
N ASP A 150 -12.02 -0.33 0.83
CA ASP A 150 -10.64 -0.59 1.23
C ASP A 150 -10.51 -1.72 2.27
N GLY A 151 -11.63 -2.28 2.72
CA GLY A 151 -11.68 -3.35 3.71
C GLY A 151 -11.89 -2.87 5.15
N THR A 152 -11.93 -1.55 5.41
CA THR A 152 -12.13 -1.03 6.77
C THR A 152 -13.56 -1.24 7.26
N VAL A 153 -13.70 -1.71 8.50
CA VAL A 153 -15.01 -1.90 9.16
C VAL A 153 -15.62 -0.54 9.53
N GLY A 154 -16.81 -0.29 9.00
CA GLY A 154 -17.55 0.97 9.19
C GLY A 154 -18.32 1.05 10.50
N GLU A 155 -18.73 2.27 10.86
CA GLU A 155 -19.45 2.55 12.10
C GLU A 155 -20.91 2.06 12.12
N ALA A 156 -21.49 1.75 10.95
CA ALA A 156 -22.90 1.38 10.82
C ALA A 156 -23.18 -0.11 11.10
N ALA A 157 -22.13 -0.93 11.26
CA ALA A 157 -22.28 -2.34 11.57
C ALA A 157 -23.17 -2.56 12.82
N GLY A 158 -24.10 -3.50 12.75
CA GLY A 158 -25.01 -3.86 13.83
C GLY A 158 -24.36 -4.82 14.82
N TYR A 159 -24.64 -4.69 16.12
CA TYR A 159 -24.14 -5.66 17.12
C TYR A 159 -24.71 -7.08 16.95
N ALA A 160 -25.80 -7.25 16.19
CA ALA A 160 -26.33 -8.54 15.80
C ALA A 160 -25.62 -9.15 14.57
N GLY A 161 -24.68 -8.42 13.96
CA GLY A 161 -24.13 -8.72 12.64
C GLY A 161 -24.91 -7.97 11.55
N THR A 162 -24.21 -7.56 10.50
CA THR A 162 -24.81 -6.96 9.31
C THR A 162 -24.26 -7.67 8.08
N GLU A 163 -25.16 -8.24 7.28
CA GLU A 163 -24.79 -8.89 6.03
C GLU A 163 -24.40 -7.85 4.99
N VAL A 164 -23.27 -8.08 4.32
CA VAL A 164 -22.71 -7.21 3.27
C VAL A 164 -22.25 -8.10 2.11
N CYS A 165 -22.47 -7.68 0.88
CA CYS A 165 -21.95 -8.33 -0.31
C CYS A 165 -20.64 -7.66 -0.73
N LEU A 166 -19.52 -8.39 -0.62
CA LEU A 166 -18.23 -7.98 -1.14
C LEU A 166 -18.06 -8.53 -2.56
N GLU A 167 -17.69 -7.65 -3.48
CA GLU A 167 -17.44 -7.96 -4.89
C GLU A 167 -16.02 -7.57 -5.26
N GLY A 168 -15.34 -8.44 -5.99
CA GLY A 168 -14.00 -8.22 -6.51
C GLY A 168 -13.95 -8.61 -7.99
N ILE A 169 -13.27 -7.83 -8.82
CA ILE A 169 -13.04 -8.16 -10.24
C ILE A 169 -11.56 -8.43 -10.41
N LEU A 170 -11.20 -9.69 -10.65
CA LEU A 170 -9.84 -10.07 -10.98
C LEU A 170 -9.62 -9.81 -12.46
N SER A 171 -8.51 -9.17 -12.83
CA SER A 171 -8.21 -8.81 -14.22
C SER A 171 -6.79 -9.18 -14.61
N LEU A 172 -6.63 -9.71 -15.81
CA LEU A 172 -5.33 -9.92 -16.46
C LEU A 172 -5.51 -9.84 -17.98
N GLN A 173 -4.83 -8.88 -18.61
CA GLN A 173 -5.01 -8.55 -20.03
C GLN A 173 -6.49 -8.22 -20.32
N ASP A 174 -7.09 -8.85 -21.34
CA ASP A 174 -8.46 -8.59 -21.77
C ASP A 174 -9.49 -9.52 -21.10
N GLN A 175 -9.07 -10.29 -20.09
CA GLN A 175 -9.93 -11.25 -19.40
C GLN A 175 -10.12 -10.89 -17.93
N THR A 176 -11.31 -11.21 -17.42
CA THR A 176 -11.73 -10.91 -16.06
C THR A 176 -12.45 -12.09 -15.41
N GLU A 177 -12.36 -12.19 -14.10
CA GLU A 177 -13.09 -13.17 -13.30
C GLU A 177 -13.75 -12.51 -12.07
N ASP A 178 -15.02 -12.85 -11.84
CA ASP A 178 -15.83 -12.25 -10.78
C ASP A 178 -15.66 -13.01 -9.46
N TYR A 179 -15.33 -12.26 -8.41
CA TYR A 179 -15.35 -12.70 -7.03
C TYR A 179 -16.55 -12.07 -6.32
N ARG A 180 -17.39 -12.89 -5.68
CA ARG A 180 -18.50 -12.40 -4.86
C ARG A 180 -18.65 -13.25 -3.61
N ARG A 181 -18.72 -12.61 -2.44
CA ARG A 181 -18.98 -13.26 -1.15
C ARG A 181 -19.92 -12.43 -0.29
N THR A 182 -20.82 -13.12 0.41
CA THR A 182 -21.62 -12.52 1.48
C THR A 182 -20.85 -12.65 2.79
N LEU A 183 -20.64 -11.51 3.45
CA LEU A 183 -19.92 -11.37 4.71
C LEU A 183 -20.89 -10.96 5.82
N VAL A 184 -20.55 -11.27 7.07
CA VAL A 184 -21.28 -10.74 8.24
C VAL A 184 -20.33 -9.89 9.07
N VAL A 185 -20.63 -8.60 9.12
CA VAL A 185 -19.77 -7.58 9.74
C VAL A 185 -20.34 -7.13 11.07
N TYR A 186 -19.47 -7.05 12.07
CA TYR A 186 -19.75 -6.64 13.43
C TYR A 186 -18.97 -5.37 13.75
N PRO A 187 -19.44 -4.55 14.71
CA PRO A 187 -18.68 -3.39 15.16
C PRO A 187 -17.31 -3.79 15.71
N SER A 188 -16.30 -3.01 15.35
CA SER A 188 -14.95 -3.16 15.92
C SER A 188 -14.99 -3.20 17.46
N PRO A 189 -14.25 -4.14 18.09
CA PRO A 189 -14.20 -4.27 19.55
C PRO A 189 -13.40 -3.15 20.22
N ASP A 190 -12.76 -2.25 19.47
CA ASP A 190 -11.99 -1.15 20.02
C ASP A 190 -12.86 -0.20 20.86
N SER A 191 -12.42 0.01 22.11
CA SER A 191 -13.08 0.91 23.05
C SER A 191 -13.10 2.36 22.58
N ASP A 192 -12.12 2.79 21.80
CA ASP A 192 -12.06 4.16 21.28
C ASP A 192 -13.06 4.37 20.14
N ASN A 193 -13.28 3.35 19.31
CA ASN A 193 -14.36 3.33 18.31
C ASN A 193 -15.74 3.41 18.97
N LEU A 194 -15.97 2.67 20.07
CA LEU A 194 -17.24 2.78 20.81
C LEU A 194 -17.48 4.19 21.38
N LYS A 195 -16.46 4.79 22.01
CA LYS A 195 -16.55 6.16 22.55
C LYS A 195 -16.85 7.18 21.45
N ALA A 196 -16.14 7.09 20.32
CA ALA A 196 -16.34 7.98 19.17
C ALA A 196 -17.77 7.88 18.62
N ARG A 197 -18.27 6.66 18.41
CA ARG A 197 -19.64 6.42 17.93
C ARG A 197 -20.70 6.93 18.92
N LEU A 198 -20.51 6.70 20.22
CA LEU A 198 -21.41 7.23 21.25
C LEU A 198 -21.43 8.76 21.26
N LYS A 199 -20.26 9.40 21.19
CA LYS A 199 -20.14 10.86 21.14
C LYS A 199 -20.85 11.42 19.91
N LYS A 200 -20.54 10.90 18.72
CA LYS A 200 -21.15 11.30 17.45
C LYS A 200 -22.67 11.11 17.48
N LYS A 201 -23.17 9.98 17.96
CA LYS A 201 -24.61 9.72 18.09
C LYS A 201 -25.28 10.70 19.05
N THR A 202 -24.62 11.02 20.16
CA THR A 202 -25.10 11.99 21.15
C THR A 202 -25.18 13.39 20.56
N GLU A 203 -24.18 13.81 19.78
CA GLU A 203 -24.19 15.09 19.06
C GLU A 203 -25.34 15.14 18.03
N GLN A 204 -25.53 14.08 17.25
CA GLN A 204 -26.60 13.98 16.24
C GLN A 204 -28.01 14.12 16.83
N ILE A 205 -28.30 13.44 17.95
CA ILE A 205 -29.64 13.53 18.57
C ILE A 205 -29.91 14.90 19.21
N ASN A 206 -28.86 15.66 19.52
CA ASN A 206 -28.96 17.00 20.07
C ASN A 206 -28.72 18.09 19.00
N GLU A 207 -28.61 17.73 17.72
CA GLU A 207 -28.39 18.70 16.66
C GLU A 207 -29.58 19.67 16.57
N GLY A 208 -29.31 20.97 16.74
CA GLY A 208 -30.36 22.00 16.80
C GLY A 208 -31.15 22.06 18.11
N ASN A 209 -30.82 21.23 19.10
CA ASN A 209 -31.45 21.27 20.43
C ASN A 209 -31.07 22.57 21.17
N LYS A 210 -32.08 23.33 21.60
CA LYS A 210 -31.93 24.56 22.41
C LYS A 210 -32.52 24.42 23.82
N SER A 211 -32.89 23.20 24.22
CA SER A 211 -33.42 22.88 25.53
C SER A 211 -32.34 23.02 26.62
N ILE A 212 -32.80 23.11 27.87
CA ILE A 212 -31.95 23.04 29.06
C ILE A 212 -31.41 21.60 29.25
N SER A 213 -32.12 20.59 28.73
CA SER A 213 -31.73 19.19 28.80
C SER A 213 -30.89 18.76 27.60
N PHE A 214 -29.87 17.94 27.85
CA PHE A 214 -29.04 17.29 26.84
C PHE A 214 -29.33 15.80 26.81
N ASP A 215 -29.83 15.31 25.68
CA ASP A 215 -30.32 13.94 25.59
C ASP A 215 -29.17 12.96 25.35
N LEU A 216 -29.23 11.80 25.99
CA LEU A 216 -28.25 10.72 25.80
C LEU A 216 -28.92 9.56 25.07
N PRO A 217 -28.24 8.91 24.11
CA PRO A 217 -28.85 7.81 23.37
C PRO A 217 -29.15 6.65 24.31
N ALA A 218 -30.31 6.00 24.15
CA ALA A 218 -30.68 4.78 24.88
C ALA A 218 -30.21 3.49 24.19
N GLU A 219 -29.79 3.59 22.93
CA GLU A 219 -29.37 2.48 22.08
C GLU A 219 -28.28 2.92 21.09
N ILE A 220 -27.37 2.00 20.76
CA ILE A 220 -26.39 2.15 19.68
C ILE A 220 -26.33 0.87 18.84
N ASN A 221 -26.64 0.98 17.55
CA ASN A 221 -26.60 -0.11 16.56
C ASN A 221 -27.23 -1.43 17.05
N GLY A 222 -28.45 -1.38 17.60
CA GLY A 222 -29.16 -2.55 18.12
C GLY A 222 -28.89 -2.89 19.59
N ARG A 223 -27.91 -2.25 20.24
CA ARG A 223 -27.51 -2.53 21.62
C ARG A 223 -28.01 -1.46 22.59
N LYS A 224 -28.79 -1.86 23.60
CA LYS A 224 -29.24 -0.97 24.69
C LYS A 224 -28.05 -0.50 25.54
N ILE A 225 -28.08 0.77 25.94
CA ILE A 225 -27.06 1.41 26.77
C ILE A 225 -27.68 2.09 27.98
N THR A 226 -26.97 2.04 29.10
CA THR A 226 -27.38 2.67 30.36
C THR A 226 -26.28 3.61 30.81
N TRP A 227 -26.64 4.85 31.11
CA TRP A 227 -25.71 5.89 31.54
C TRP A 227 -25.65 5.98 33.06
N TYR A 228 -24.43 6.08 33.58
CA TYR A 228 -24.17 6.29 35.01
C TYR A 228 -23.27 7.51 35.17
N GLN A 229 -23.51 8.31 36.21
CA GLN A 229 -22.58 9.38 36.58
C GLN A 229 -21.30 8.76 37.15
N LYS A 230 -20.14 9.24 36.68
CA LYS A 230 -18.85 8.82 37.20
C LYS A 230 -18.74 9.30 38.66
N GLN A 231 -18.69 8.38 39.61
CA GLN A 231 -18.40 8.73 41.00
C GLN A 231 -16.93 9.11 41.13
N GLU A 232 -16.65 10.32 41.59
CA GLU A 232 -15.30 10.66 42.05
C GLU A 232 -15.06 9.93 43.37
N GLN A 233 -14.01 9.11 43.44
CA GLN A 233 -13.55 8.53 44.69
C GLN A 233 -12.96 9.65 45.56
N THR A 234 -13.79 10.38 46.29
CA THR A 234 -13.35 11.33 47.33
C THR A 234 -12.93 10.57 48.59
N GLY A 235 -11.98 9.63 48.44
CA GLY A 235 -11.34 8.91 49.54
C GLY A 235 -10.20 9.74 50.13
N ARG A 236 -10.51 10.88 50.76
CA ARG A 236 -9.53 11.70 51.46
C ARG A 236 -10.04 12.01 52.87
N LEU A 237 -9.71 11.14 53.83
CA LEU A 237 -9.42 11.42 55.26
C LEU A 237 -9.61 10.18 56.16
N CYS A 238 -8.58 9.34 56.29
CA CYS A 238 -8.32 8.54 57.50
C CYS A 238 -6.81 8.23 57.59
N GLN A 239 -5.93 9.24 57.46
CA GLN A 239 -4.48 9.07 57.74
C GLN A 239 -3.96 9.93 58.89
N PHE A 240 -4.82 10.64 59.62
CA PHE A 240 -4.44 11.32 60.84
C PHE A 240 -5.47 11.07 61.93
N CYS A 241 -5.39 9.90 62.57
CA CYS A 241 -6.01 9.68 63.88
C CYS A 241 -4.91 9.29 64.87
N PRO A 242 -4.17 10.27 65.45
CA PRO A 242 -3.14 10.01 66.47
C PRO A 242 -3.73 9.66 67.85
N LEU A 243 -5.01 9.26 67.93
CA LEU A 243 -5.70 9.00 69.20
C LEU A 243 -5.45 7.58 69.78
N LEU A 244 -4.55 6.79 69.18
CA LEU A 244 -4.11 5.50 69.74
C LEU A 244 -2.74 5.56 70.42
N ARG A 245 -2.40 6.68 71.08
CA ARG A 245 -1.13 6.77 71.83
C ARG A 245 -1.20 7.08 73.32
N GLU A 246 -2.34 7.44 73.89
CA GLU A 246 -2.38 7.71 75.34
C GLU A 246 -3.60 7.13 76.04
N GLY A 247 -3.32 6.32 77.06
CA GLY A 247 -4.23 6.13 78.18
C GLY A 247 -5.10 4.89 78.13
N TRP A 248 -4.52 3.72 78.40
CA TRP A 248 -5.26 2.65 79.07
C TRP A 248 -4.93 2.70 80.56
N PRO A 249 -5.81 3.24 81.43
CA PRO A 249 -5.75 2.97 82.85
C PRO A 249 -6.57 1.73 83.18
N SER A 250 -5.93 0.87 83.94
CA SER A 250 -6.40 -0.35 84.55
C SER A 250 -7.57 -0.18 85.53
N SER A 251 -8.12 -1.35 85.86
CA SER A 251 -8.64 -1.80 87.17
C SER A 251 -10.11 -1.55 87.55
N GLN A 252 -10.82 -2.68 87.57
CA GLN A 252 -11.46 -3.31 88.74
C GLN A 252 -12.79 -2.75 89.28
N GLN A 253 -13.83 -3.55 89.01
CA GLN A 253 -14.59 -4.34 89.99
C GLN A 253 -15.74 -3.68 90.78
N THR A 254 -16.69 -4.56 91.12
CA THR A 254 -17.86 -4.47 92.03
C THR A 254 -19.15 -3.94 91.37
N GLU A 255 -20.12 -4.81 91.04
CA GLU A 255 -21.02 -5.61 91.90
C GLU A 255 -22.37 -4.91 92.11
N LYS A 256 -23.45 -5.49 91.56
CA LYS A 256 -24.74 -5.72 92.26
C LYS A 256 -25.75 -6.52 91.42
N ARG A 257 -25.71 -7.84 91.63
CA ARG A 257 -26.81 -8.71 92.08
C ARG A 257 -28.27 -8.23 91.89
N SER A 258 -29.05 -8.95 91.08
CA SER A 258 -30.42 -9.48 91.38
C SER A 258 -30.85 -10.36 90.18
N ARG A 259 -30.89 -11.69 90.28
CA ARG A 259 -31.89 -12.65 90.83
C ARG A 259 -33.12 -12.91 89.93
N SER A 260 -33.53 -14.19 89.96
CA SER A 260 -34.60 -14.94 89.26
C SER A 260 -34.16 -15.54 87.92
N CYS A 261 -34.09 -16.86 87.71
CA CYS A 261 -34.49 -18.06 88.44
C CYS A 261 -33.39 -19.13 88.35
#